data_AF-A0A1I8CX33-F1
#
_entry.id   AF-A0A1I8CX33-F1
#
_cell.length_a   1.000
_cell.length_b   1.000
_cell.length_c   1.000
_cell.angle_alpha   90.00
_cell.angle_beta   90.00
_cell.angle_gamma   90.00
#
_symmetry.space_group_name_H-M   'P 1'
#
loop_
_entity.id
_entity.type
_entity.pdbx_description
1 polymer ?
#
loop_
_entity_poly.entity_id
_entity_poly.type
_entity_poly.pdbx_seq_one_letter_code
_entity_poly.pdbx_strand_id
1 'polypeptide(L)'
;MPKAKNPPAKEDTWAFVRIGNSLYKEIAVYGTEQRYKPVHVDYHKGDISPCVLNIGGRQILGKVDIRNEKASAAFDGEEDVVSGPAIADFQVLCRKARAGYKFD
;
A
#
# COMPACT_ATOMS: atom_id res chain seq x y z
N MET A 1 25.50 34.14 17.89
CA MET A 1 24.80 32.90 18.32
C MET A 1 24.85 31.90 17.18
N PRO A 2 25.34 30.66 17.38
CA PRO A 2 25.31 29.65 16.33
C PRO A 2 23.85 29.31 16.01
N LYS A 3 23.47 29.33 14.73
CA LYS A 3 22.13 28.87 14.30
C LYS A 3 21.99 27.41 14.74
N ALA A 4 20.93 27.10 15.48
CA ALA A 4 20.60 25.72 15.80
C ALA A 4 20.56 24.89 14.50
N LYS A 5 21.23 23.73 14.50
CA LYS A 5 21.16 22.79 13.39
C LYS A 5 19.69 22.44 13.19
N ASN A 6 19.19 22.54 11.96
CA ASN A 6 17.80 22.20 11.64
C ASN A 6 17.55 20.75 12.14
N PRO A 7 16.48 20.47 12.90
CA PRO A 7 16.24 19.12 13.40
C PRO A 7 16.07 18.13 12.23
N PRO A 8 16.46 16.85 12.40
CA PRO A 8 16.29 15.82 11.37
C PRO A 8 14.84 15.67 10.94
N ALA A 9 14.63 15.16 9.73
CA ALA A 9 13.41 15.33 8.95
C ALA A 9 12.11 14.91 9.67
N LYS A 10 11.08 15.76 9.49
CA LYS A 10 9.76 15.76 10.13
C LYS A 10 8.69 15.14 9.20
N GLU A 11 8.88 13.90 8.75
CA GLU A 11 8.18 13.37 7.57
C GLU A 11 7.17 12.23 7.87
N ASP A 12 6.14 12.10 7.04
CA ASP A 12 5.24 10.93 7.04
C ASP A 12 6.05 9.66 6.80
N THR A 13 5.63 8.55 7.41
CA THR A 13 6.31 7.26 7.22
C THR A 13 5.63 6.46 6.12
N TRP A 14 6.43 6.00 5.17
CA TRP A 14 5.99 5.18 4.03
C TRP A 14 6.62 3.79 4.16
N ALA A 15 5.83 2.75 3.89
CA ALA A 15 6.31 1.37 3.94
C ALA A 15 5.51 0.47 3.00
N PHE A 16 6.20 -0.51 2.41
CA PHE A 16 5.55 -1.62 1.73
C PHE A 16 5.08 -2.66 2.76
N VAL A 17 3.77 -2.85 2.86
CA VAL A 17 3.12 -3.73 3.84
C VAL A 17 2.49 -4.91 3.11
N ARG A 18 2.70 -6.13 3.61
CA ARG A 18 2.08 -7.35 3.04
C ARG A 18 0.56 -7.26 3.06
N ILE A 19 -0.11 -7.68 1.97
CA ILE A 19 -1.58 -7.64 1.85
C ILE A 19 -2.25 -8.63 2.81
N GLY A 20 -1.71 -9.84 2.97
CA GLY A 20 -2.23 -10.85 3.90
C GLY A 20 -2.07 -10.44 5.36
N ASN A 21 -1.06 -9.64 5.66
CA ASN A 21 -0.88 -8.98 6.96
C ASN A 21 -1.51 -7.58 6.98
N SER A 22 -2.17 -7.16 5.89
CA SER A 22 -2.85 -5.88 5.87
C SER A 22 -4.09 -6.05 6.74
N LEU A 23 -3.96 -5.54 7.96
CA LEU A 23 -4.83 -4.54 8.57
C LEU A 23 -6.17 -4.27 7.83
N TYR A 24 -6.25 -4.19 6.50
CA TYR A 24 -7.53 -4.11 5.75
C TYR A 24 -8.54 -5.23 6.04
N LYS A 25 -8.12 -6.50 6.21
CA LYS A 25 -9.07 -7.57 6.59
C LYS A 25 -9.59 -7.40 8.03
N GLU A 26 -8.76 -6.89 8.94
CA GLU A 26 -9.21 -6.54 10.29
C GLU A 26 -10.05 -5.24 10.30
N ILE A 27 -9.77 -4.26 9.45
CA ILE A 27 -10.38 -2.93 9.50
C ILE A 27 -11.76 -2.88 8.84
N ALA A 28 -11.98 -3.64 7.76
CA ALA A 28 -13.32 -3.80 7.20
C ALA A 28 -14.29 -4.50 8.17
N VAL A 29 -13.76 -5.26 9.13
CA VAL A 29 -14.53 -6.13 10.05
C VAL A 29 -14.65 -5.54 11.46
N TYR A 30 -13.62 -4.83 11.97
CA TYR A 30 -13.53 -4.47 13.39
C TYR A 30 -13.43 -2.96 13.68
N GLY A 31 -13.45 -2.07 12.67
CA GLY A 31 -13.62 -0.62 12.88
C GLY A 31 -12.51 0.09 13.68
N THR A 32 -11.30 -0.48 13.74
CA THR A 32 -10.16 0.11 14.45
C THR A 32 -9.41 1.14 13.59
N GLU A 33 -8.84 2.18 14.22
CA GLU A 33 -8.05 3.21 13.51
C GLU A 33 -6.83 2.59 12.81
N GLN A 34 -6.73 2.81 11.49
CA GLN A 34 -5.62 2.28 10.71
C GLN A 34 -4.32 3.02 11.04
N ARG A 35 -3.32 2.30 11.57
CA ARG A 35 -1.97 2.85 11.75
C ARG A 35 -1.26 3.11 10.43
N TYR A 36 -1.63 2.41 9.35
CA TYR A 36 -1.09 2.56 8.00
C TYR A 36 -2.25 2.50 7.01
N LYS A 37 -2.43 3.55 6.20
CA LYS A 37 -3.41 3.61 5.11
C LYS A 37 -2.71 3.35 3.76
N PRO A 38 -3.24 2.51 2.86
CA PRO A 38 -2.74 2.40 1.50
C PRO A 38 -2.69 3.75 0.80
N VAL A 39 -1.69 3.92 -0.04
CA VAL A 39 -1.66 5.01 -1.01
C VAL A 39 -2.59 4.60 -2.13
N HIS A 40 -3.63 5.39 -2.39
CA HIS A 40 -4.61 5.07 -3.42
C HIS A 40 -4.93 6.28 -4.29
N VAL A 41 -5.37 5.99 -5.51
CA VAL A 41 -6.06 6.94 -6.38
C VAL A 41 -7.48 6.41 -6.57
N ASP A 42 -8.46 7.23 -6.20
CA ASP A 42 -9.88 6.88 -6.27
C ASP A 42 -10.37 6.82 -7.71
N TYR A 43 -11.18 5.80 -8.00
CA TYR A 43 -11.85 5.67 -9.29
C TYR A 43 -13.18 4.93 -9.12
N HIS A 44 -14.18 5.27 -9.92
CA HIS A 44 -15.54 4.72 -9.79
C HIS A 44 -15.63 3.20 -9.97
N LYS A 45 -14.60 2.55 -10.53
CA LYS A 45 -14.51 1.09 -10.67
C LYS A 45 -13.66 0.41 -9.59
N GLY A 46 -13.03 1.17 -8.69
CA GLY A 46 -12.15 0.65 -7.64
C GLY A 46 -10.95 1.56 -7.39
N ASP A 47 -10.54 1.68 -6.12
CA ASP A 47 -9.39 2.47 -5.71
C ASP A 47 -8.10 1.69 -6.01
N ILE A 48 -7.17 2.33 -6.72
CA ILE A 48 -5.96 1.66 -7.18
C ILE A 48 -4.75 2.09 -6.33
N SER A 49 -4.03 1.11 -5.80
CA SER A 49 -2.83 1.31 -4.99
C SER A 49 -1.57 0.76 -5.66
N PRO A 50 -0.37 1.34 -5.42
CA PRO A 50 0.89 0.75 -5.86
C PRO A 50 1.18 -0.56 -5.11
N CYS A 51 1.61 -1.60 -5.84
CA CYS A 51 1.78 -2.94 -5.30
C CYS A 51 3.05 -3.61 -5.84
N VAL A 52 3.83 -4.26 -4.98
CA VAL A 52 4.91 -5.17 -5.36
C VAL A 52 4.33 -6.58 -5.43
N LEU A 53 4.22 -7.12 -6.63
CA LEU A 53 3.76 -8.48 -6.90
C LEU A 53 4.95 -9.45 -6.84
N ASN A 54 4.70 -10.66 -6.34
CA ASN A 54 5.65 -11.77 -6.37
C ASN A 54 5.23 -12.75 -7.48
N ILE A 55 5.85 -12.65 -8.65
CA ILE A 55 5.52 -13.47 -9.83
C ILE A 55 6.76 -14.26 -10.24
N GLY A 56 6.63 -15.59 -10.37
CA GLY A 56 7.75 -16.45 -10.79
C GLY A 56 9.00 -16.35 -9.91
N GLY A 57 8.82 -16.10 -8.61
CA GLY A 57 9.93 -15.91 -7.67
C GLY A 57 10.65 -14.55 -7.77
N ARG A 58 10.14 -13.62 -8.57
CA ARG A 58 10.66 -12.24 -8.72
C ARG A 58 9.67 -11.23 -8.17
N GLN A 59 10.19 -10.05 -7.83
CA GLN A 59 9.38 -8.90 -7.45
C GLN A 59 9.22 -7.93 -8.62
N ILE A 60 7.98 -7.48 -8.87
CA ILE A 60 7.66 -6.48 -9.86
C ILE A 60 6.69 -5.44 -9.28
N LEU A 61 6.99 -4.15 -9.51
CA LEU A 61 6.09 -3.08 -9.12
C LEU A 61 4.96 -2.94 -10.16
N GLY A 62 3.73 -2.99 -9.69
CA GLY A 62 2.50 -2.83 -10.46
C GLY A 62 1.41 -2.16 -9.62
N LYS A 63 0.16 -2.59 -9.85
CA LYS A 63 -1.04 -2.04 -9.22
C LYS A 63 -1.85 -3.10 -8.49
N VAL A 64 -2.64 -2.68 -7.52
CA VAL A 64 -3.64 -3.52 -6.85
C VAL A 64 -4.91 -2.72 -6.58
N ASP A 65 -6.05 -3.34 -6.87
CA ASP A 65 -7.32 -3.04 -6.24
C ASP A 65 -7.45 -3.99 -5.05
N ILE A 66 -7.26 -3.45 -3.85
CA ILE A 66 -7.23 -4.26 -2.62
C ILE A 66 -8.62 -4.80 -2.30
N ARG A 67 -9.67 -3.99 -2.55
CA ARG A 67 -11.06 -4.35 -2.20
C ARG A 67 -11.58 -5.46 -3.10
N ASN A 68 -11.25 -5.39 -4.39
CA ASN A 68 -11.62 -6.42 -5.36
C ASN A 68 -10.61 -7.58 -5.42
N GLU A 69 -9.63 -7.60 -4.50
CA GLU A 69 -8.54 -8.59 -4.44
C GLU A 69 -7.90 -8.87 -5.81
N LYS A 70 -7.55 -7.82 -6.56
CA LYS A 70 -7.01 -7.94 -7.92
C LYS A 70 -5.75 -7.11 -8.12
N ALA A 71 -4.63 -7.76 -8.37
CA ALA A 71 -3.34 -7.14 -8.65
C ALA A 71 -2.87 -7.44 -10.06
N SER A 72 -2.11 -6.53 -10.64
CA SER A 72 -1.41 -6.82 -11.90
C SER A 72 -0.16 -5.98 -12.09
N ALA A 73 0.75 -6.49 -12.89
CA ALA A 73 1.93 -5.78 -13.39
C ALA A 73 2.12 -6.14 -14.87
N ALA A 74 2.71 -5.23 -15.63
CA ALA A 74 3.02 -5.48 -17.04
C ALA A 74 4.53 -5.60 -17.24
N PHE A 75 4.94 -6.65 -17.93
CA PHE A 75 6.32 -6.91 -18.31
C PHE A 75 6.34 -7.69 -19.64
N ASP A 76 7.33 -7.43 -20.47
CA ASP A 76 7.51 -8.10 -21.77
C ASP A 76 6.27 -8.06 -22.71
N GLY A 77 5.52 -6.97 -22.65
CA GLY A 77 4.33 -6.76 -23.49
C GLY A 77 3.06 -7.47 -23.02
N GLU A 78 3.09 -8.19 -21.90
CA GLU A 78 1.94 -8.86 -21.30
C GLU A 78 1.59 -8.24 -19.93
N GLU A 79 0.31 -8.26 -19.55
CA GLU A 79 -0.15 -7.91 -18.20
C GLU A 79 -0.46 -9.20 -17.43
N ASP A 80 0.37 -9.53 -16.44
CA ASP A 80 0.10 -10.62 -15.51
C ASP A 80 -0.95 -10.16 -14.49
N VAL A 81 -2.11 -10.81 -14.50
CA VAL A 81 -3.23 -10.50 -13.60
C VAL A 81 -3.39 -11.63 -12.57
N VAL A 82 -3.35 -11.27 -11.29
CA VAL A 82 -3.53 -12.19 -10.15
C VAL A 82 -4.72 -11.73 -9.31
N SER A 83 -5.62 -12.64 -8.97
CA SER A 83 -6.83 -12.31 -8.20
C SER A 83 -7.04 -13.26 -7.01
N GLY A 84 -7.85 -12.82 -6.04
CA GLY A 84 -8.26 -13.59 -4.87
C GLY A 84 -7.10 -13.84 -3.89
N PRO A 85 -7.11 -14.95 -3.12
CA PRO A 85 -6.18 -15.17 -2.01
C PRO A 85 -4.71 -15.19 -2.40
N ALA A 86 -4.39 -15.42 -3.68
CA ALA A 86 -3.03 -15.39 -4.20
C ALA A 86 -2.33 -14.03 -4.05
N ILE A 87 -3.09 -12.93 -3.91
CA ILE A 87 -2.48 -11.60 -3.72
C ILE A 87 -1.96 -11.37 -2.29
N ALA A 88 -2.25 -12.27 -1.34
CA ALA A 88 -1.93 -12.07 0.08
C ALA A 88 -0.43 -11.88 0.35
N ASP A 89 0.45 -12.49 -0.45
CA ASP A 89 1.90 -12.36 -0.26
C ASP A 89 2.49 -11.09 -0.87
N PHE A 90 1.72 -10.33 -1.65
CA PHE A 90 2.18 -9.08 -2.28
C PHE A 90 2.28 -7.95 -1.26
N GLN A 91 2.98 -6.87 -1.61
CA GLN A 91 3.19 -5.74 -0.70
C GLN A 91 2.60 -4.46 -1.29
N VAL A 92 1.70 -3.81 -0.57
CA VAL A 92 1.11 -2.53 -0.97
C VAL A 92 1.86 -1.36 -0.33
N LEU A 93 2.04 -0.27 -1.06
CA LEU A 93 2.58 0.96 -0.49
C LEU A 93 1.56 1.58 0.46
N CYS A 94 1.93 1.72 1.73
CA CYS A 94 1.13 2.39 2.75
C CYS A 94 1.84 3.64 3.27
N ARG A 95 1.04 4.58 3.76
CA ARG A 95 1.44 5.78 4.48
C ARG A 95 0.87 5.77 5.89
N LYS A 96 1.63 6.31 6.83
CA LYS A 96 1.21 6.52 8.22
C LYS A 96 1.30 7.99 8.56
N ALA A 97 0.20 8.52 9.06
CA ALA A 97 0.15 9.91 9.50
C ALA A 97 1.05 10.07 10.73
N ARG A 98 1.74 11.21 10.77
CA ARG A 98 2.42 11.68 11.96
C ARG A 98 1.46 11.74 13.17
N ALA A 99 2.01 11.58 14.38
CA ALA A 99 1.27 11.82 15.61
C ALA A 99 0.65 13.22 15.66
N GLY A 100 -0.66 13.30 15.90
CA GLY A 100 -1.43 14.54 15.90
C GLY A 100 -1.89 15.01 14.53
N TYR A 101 -1.67 14.22 13.48
CA TYR A 101 -2.13 14.49 12.11
C TYR A 101 -3.05 13.35 11.68
N LYS A 102 -3.95 13.67 10.74
CA LYS A 102 -4.82 12.72 10.08
C LYS A 102 -4.70 12.93 8.58
N PHE A 103 -4.70 11.83 7.84
CA PHE A 103 -5.04 11.91 6.43
C PHE A 103 -6.53 12.19 6.34
N ASP A 104 -6.86 13.12 5.45
CA ASP A 104 -8.19 13.33 4.89
C ASP A 104 -8.89 12.02 4.50
#